data_AF-A0A1T2KST6-F1
#
_entry.id   AF-A0A1T2KST6-F1
#
_cell.length_a   1.000
_cell.length_b   1.000
_cell.length_c   1.000
_cell.angle_alpha   90.00
_cell.angle_beta   90.00
_cell.angle_gamma   90.00
#
_symmetry.space_group_name_H-M   'P 1'
#
loop_
_entity.id
_entity.type
_entity.pdbx_description
1 polymer ?
#
loop_
_entity_poly.entity_id
_entity_poly.type
_entity_poly.pdbx_seq_one_letter_code
_entity_poly.pdbx_strand_id
1 'polypeptide(L)'
;MGRKKSLQSEVKNWAPPLSVSALEADIAYFDARLALLSDRPRTYYEDAQLRAYQELINILTEHLEKLRGMSKRGKKGKSAG
;
A
#
# COMPACT_ATOMS: atom_id res chain seq x y z
N MET A 1 -22.69 24.51 -36.71
CA MET A 1 -21.40 23.81 -36.54
C MET A 1 -20.52 24.69 -35.65
N GLY A 2 -19.86 24.28 -34.57
CA GLY A 2 -19.66 22.96 -33.99
C GLY A 2 -19.43 23.10 -32.47
N ARG A 3 -19.96 22.13 -31.72
CA ARG A 3 -19.71 22.02 -30.28
C ARG A 3 -18.27 21.59 -30.08
N LYS A 4 -17.46 22.44 -29.44
CA LYS A 4 -16.12 22.10 -28.96
C LYS A 4 -16.28 20.98 -27.94
N LYS A 5 -15.99 19.74 -28.34
CA LYS A 5 -15.95 18.59 -27.43
C LYS A 5 -14.72 18.77 -26.54
N SER A 6 -14.98 18.95 -25.25
CA SER A 6 -14.01 18.90 -24.17
C SER A 6 -13.22 17.59 -24.26
N LEU A 7 -11.92 17.70 -24.55
CA LEU A 7 -10.92 16.63 -24.46
C LEU A 7 -10.49 16.48 -22.99
N GLN A 8 -11.41 16.04 -22.12
CA GLN A 8 -11.00 15.43 -20.86
C GLN A 8 -10.67 13.96 -21.17
N SER A 9 -9.47 13.74 -21.70
CA SER A 9 -8.94 12.39 -21.90
C SER A 9 -8.44 11.86 -20.55
N GLU A 10 -9.29 11.04 -19.95
CA GLU A 10 -8.95 9.84 -19.18
C GLU A 10 -7.49 9.78 -18.70
N VAL A 11 -7.23 10.31 -17.51
CA VAL A 11 -6.00 9.96 -16.77
C VAL A 11 -6.12 8.48 -16.43
N LYS A 12 -5.58 7.64 -17.31
CA LYS A 12 -5.43 6.20 -17.11
C LYS A 12 -4.69 6.00 -15.80
N ASN A 13 -5.43 5.61 -14.77
CA ASN A 13 -4.91 5.30 -13.46
C ASN A 13 -4.11 3.99 -13.59
N TRP A 14 -2.83 4.10 -13.95
CA TRP A 14 -1.93 2.97 -14.23
C TRP A 14 -1.61 2.13 -12.99
N ALA A 15 -1.85 2.69 -11.81
CA ALA A 15 -1.77 1.96 -10.55
C ALA A 15 -3.11 1.24 -10.32
N PRO A 16 -3.12 -0.11 -10.23
CA PRO A 16 -4.29 -0.80 -9.71
C PRO A 16 -4.64 -0.22 -8.34
N PRO A 17 -5.93 -0.11 -7.98
CA PRO A 17 -6.31 0.38 -6.66
C PRO A 17 -5.57 -0.43 -5.60
N LEU A 18 -4.94 0.27 -4.65
CA LEU A 18 -4.23 -0.30 -3.50
C LEU A 18 -5.18 -1.25 -2.75
N SER A 19 -5.09 -2.53 -3.11
CA SER A 19 -5.91 -3.58 -2.51
C SER A 19 -5.29 -4.01 -1.19
N VAL A 20 -6.11 -4.50 -0.28
CA VAL A 20 -5.67 -5.07 1.01
C VAL A 20 -4.60 -6.13 0.77
N SER A 21 -4.81 -7.02 -0.21
CA SER A 21 -3.87 -8.10 -0.53
C SER A 21 -2.55 -7.61 -1.12
N ALA A 22 -2.55 -6.52 -1.90
CA ALA A 22 -1.32 -5.93 -2.41
C ALA A 22 -0.47 -5.36 -1.26
N LEU A 23 -1.11 -4.64 -0.33
CA LEU A 23 -0.44 -4.11 0.86
C LEU A 23 0.11 -5.22 1.77
N GLU A 24 -0.66 -6.30 1.96
CA GLU A 24 -0.20 -7.47 2.73
C GLU A 24 1.01 -8.15 2.08
N ALA A 25 1.02 -8.27 0.75
CA ALA A 25 2.15 -8.82 0.02
C ALA A 25 3.41 -7.95 0.15
N ASP A 26 3.27 -6.63 0.03
CA ASP A 26 4.38 -5.68 0.19
C ASP A 26 4.97 -5.73 1.61
N ILE A 27 4.11 -5.75 2.64
CA ILE A 27 4.55 -5.91 4.04
C ILE A 27 5.32 -7.21 4.22
N ALA A 28 4.78 -8.34 3.75
CA ALA A 28 5.42 -9.64 3.86
C ALA A 28 6.78 -9.69 3.14
N TYR A 29 6.88 -9.04 1.98
CA TYR A 29 8.15 -8.91 1.26
C TYR A 29 9.21 -8.15 2.06
N PHE A 30 8.85 -6.98 2.62
CA PHE A 30 9.80 -6.19 3.41
C PHE A 30 10.19 -6.89 4.70
N ASP A 31 9.26 -7.59 5.36
CA ASP A 31 9.54 -8.35 6.57
C ASP A 31 10.53 -9.50 6.29
N ALA A 32 10.30 -10.27 5.22
CA ALA A 32 11.25 -11.29 4.77
C ALA A 32 12.62 -10.69 4.43
N ARG A 33 12.67 -9.49 3.85
CA ARG A 33 13.92 -8.81 3.52
C ARG A 33 14.69 -8.36 4.76
N LEU A 34 14.00 -7.87 5.78
CA LEU A 34 14.60 -7.53 7.08
C LEU A 34 15.22 -8.77 7.74
N ALA A 35 14.51 -9.90 7.72
CA ALA A 35 15.03 -11.17 8.27
C ALA A 35 16.36 -11.57 7.61
N LEU A 36 16.45 -11.47 6.28
CA LEU A 36 17.67 -11.80 5.52
C LEU A 36 18.85 -10.82 5.73
N LEU A 37 18.58 -9.60 6.19
CA LEU A 37 19.61 -8.60 6.51
C LEU A 37 20.10 -8.70 7.96
N SER A 38 19.39 -9.44 8.82
CA SER A 38 19.71 -9.55 10.24
C SER A 38 20.91 -10.46 10.53
N ASP A 39 21.18 -11.42 9.65
CA ASP A 39 22.17 -12.49 9.87
C ASP A 39 23.57 -12.20 9.28
N ARG A 40 23.82 -10.97 8.81
CA ARG A 40 25.08 -10.60 8.13
C ARG A 40 25.78 -9.40 8.76
N PRO A 41 27.12 -9.31 8.68
CA PRO A 41 27.85 -8.14 9.16
C PRO A 41 27.39 -6.89 8.42
N ARG A 42 26.93 -5.89 9.17
CA ARG A 42 26.24 -4.72 8.60
C ARG A 42 27.20 -3.69 8.03
N THR A 43 26.99 -3.37 6.76
CA THR A 43 27.52 -2.17 6.10
C THR A 43 26.60 -0.98 6.37
N TYR A 44 27.12 0.25 6.19
CA TYR A 44 26.30 1.47 6.24
C TYR A 44 25.10 1.43 5.29
N TYR A 45 25.24 0.76 4.15
CA TYR A 45 24.18 0.58 3.18
C TYR A 45 23.07 -0.33 3.71
N GLU A 46 23.43 -1.44 4.35
CA GLU A 46 22.44 -2.37 4.94
C GLU A 46 21.70 -1.74 6.13
N ASP A 47 22.38 -0.91 6.92
CA ASP A 47 21.71 -0.12 7.97
C ASP A 47 20.69 0.88 7.39
N ALA A 48 21.01 1.53 6.27
CA ALA A 48 20.06 2.38 5.57
C ALA A 48 18.87 1.58 5.01
N GLN A 49 19.12 0.39 4.45
CA GLN A 49 18.08 -0.51 3.97
C GLN A 49 17.15 -0.97 5.09
N LEU A 50 17.70 -1.38 6.23
CA LEU A 50 16.93 -1.78 7.41
C LEU A 50 15.99 -0.65 7.87
N ARG A 51 16.52 0.57 8.00
CA ARG A 51 15.71 1.74 8.38
C ARG A 51 14.59 2.01 7.38
N ALA A 52 14.90 1.93 6.08
CA ALA A 52 13.92 2.16 5.03
C ALA A 52 12.81 1.09 5.03
N TYR A 53 13.16 -0.19 5.12
CA TYR A 53 12.18 -1.28 5.14
C TYR A 53 11.32 -1.26 6.40
N GLN A 54 11.90 -0.95 7.56
CA GLN A 54 11.15 -0.78 8.81
C GLN A 54 10.09 0.32 8.67
N GLU A 55 10.47 1.47 8.12
CA GLU A 55 9.57 2.60 7.95
C GLU A 55 8.46 2.29 6.93
N LEU A 56 8.80 1.61 5.83
CA LEU A 56 7.83 1.17 4.84
C LEU A 56 6.80 0.20 5.46
N ILE A 57 7.24 -0.78 6.25
CA ILE A 57 6.32 -1.69 6.95
C ILE A 57 5.35 -0.92 7.85
N ASN A 58 5.85 0.06 8.61
CA ASN A 58 5.02 0.87 9.50
C ASN A 58 3.93 1.64 8.73
N ILE A 59 4.34 2.37 7.69
CA ILE A 59 3.44 3.17 6.86
C ILE A 59 2.40 2.27 6.18
N LEU A 60 2.83 1.17 5.55
CA LEU A 60 1.91 0.25 4.85
C LEU A 60 0.95 -0.43 5.82
N THR A 61 1.39 -0.79 7.02
CA THR A 61 0.53 -1.36 8.07
C THR A 61 -0.53 -0.35 8.52
N GLU A 62 -0.16 0.93 8.69
CA GLU A 62 -1.12 1.98 9.02
C GLU A 62 -2.18 2.16 7.92
N HIS A 63 -1.75 2.15 6.65
CA HIS A 63 -2.67 2.20 5.51
C HIS A 63 -3.59 0.97 5.45
N LEU A 64 -3.06 -0.23 5.72
CA LEU A 64 -3.82 -1.47 5.77
C LEU A 64 -4.91 -1.42 6.85
N GLU A 65 -4.56 -0.96 8.05
CA GLU A 65 -5.51 -0.83 9.16
C GLU A 65 -6.60 0.21 8.88
N LYS A 66 -6.25 1.34 8.25
CA LYS A 66 -7.23 2.33 7.78
C LYS A 66 -8.23 1.71 6.79
N LEU A 67 -7.74 0.96 5.80
CA LEU A 67 -8.58 0.29 4.81
C LEU A 67 -9.49 -0.78 5.45
N ARG A 68 -8.95 -1.56 6.40
CA ARG A 68 -9.73 -2.53 7.18
C ARG A 68 -10.79 -1.86 8.05
N GLY A 69 -10.47 -0.73 8.68
CA GLY A 69 -11.40 0.08 9.46
C GLY A 69 -12.54 0.69 8.62
N MET A 70 -12.21 1.15 7.41
CA MET A 70 -13.21 1.64 6.44
C MET A 70 -14.15 0.53 5.97
N SER A 71 -13.62 -0.67 5.71
CA SER A 71 -14.42 -1.85 5.33
C SER A 71 -15.46 -2.22 6.41
N LYS A 72 -15.08 -2.14 7.69
CA LYS A 72 -16.01 -2.43 8.81
C LYS A 72 -17.15 -1.41 8.93
N ARG A 73 -16.93 -0.13 8.58
CA ARG A 73 -17.98 0.91 8.58
C ARG A 73 -18.98 0.76 7.43
N GLY A 74 -18.53 0.30 6.25
CA GLY A 74 -19.41 0.05 5.10
C GLY A 74 -20.39 -1.12 5.28
N LYS A 75 -20.07 -2.09 6.14
CA LYS A 75 -20.89 -3.29 6.36
C LYS A 75 -22.08 -3.07 7.30
N LYS A 76 -22.09 -1.99 8.10
CA LYS A 76 -23.13 -1.73 9.12
C LYS A 76 -24.39 -1.02 8.59
N GLY A 77 -24.40 -0.63 7.31
CA GLY A 77 -25.52 0.09 6.67
C GLY A 77 -26.32 -0.70 5.63
N LYS A 78 -26.10 -2.01 5.49
CA LYS A 78 -26.71 -2.86 4.45
C LYS A 78 -27.42 -4.11 4.99
N SER A 79 -27.99 -4.02 6.18
CA SER A 79 -28.89 -5.04 6.75
C SER A 79 -30.03 -4.39 7.52
N ALA A 80 -30.89 -3.67 6.79
CA ALA A 80 -32.22 -3.29 7.21
C ALA A 80 -33.05 -3.15 5.93
N GLY A 81 -33.58 -4.30 5.47
CA GLY A 81 -34.50 -4.44 4.36
C GLY A 81 -35.36 -5.65 4.64
#